data_AF-A0A7V4MIK0-F1
#
_entry.id   AF-A0A7V4MIK0-F1
#
_cell.length_a   1.000
_cell.length_b   1.000
_cell.length_c   1.000
_cell.angle_alpha   90.00
_cell.angle_beta   90.00
_cell.angle_gamma   90.00
#
_symmetry.space_group_name_H-M   'P 1'
#
loop_
_entity.id
_entity.type
_entity.pdbx_description
1 polymer ?
#
loop_
_entity_poly.entity_id
_entity_poly.type
_entity_poly.pdbx_seq_one_letter_code
_entity_poly.pdbx_strand_id
1 'polypeptide(L)'
;MLKISHIHVSDKKNKGDVGIVLSVQDILRERFGDIEIIDHPVEVLKSYDPKTLNDINGSDMVIIGGGGIFYRYFMPFDLKMIRLITAPIVIFGVGYIREIGSKKMSQADVQSIIGLNNKASLIGVRDYYTKAFLVKNGIPSEKIDLVGDQAVFLEEKKPDGLMLENGVKLGLNLNYSGWLGFGNWEMDILRAYRETAAFFKNEYGASIYYCMHHPDEKNIISKLDIPGMQILDFDAYGQKYAYAQLDLIIGMMLHSCVMAFGALTPEINVAYDLRNKNFARFIHCPELCVNLENLKEEALLESAKNVFNNKDAYRHKFAKRKESIKRSADRFLDKTIKLL
;
A
#
# COMPACT_ATOMS: atom_id res chain seq x y z
N MET A 1 6.61 27.38 -12.58
CA MET A 1 6.69 26.20 -11.72
C MET A 1 5.28 25.91 -11.24
N LEU A 2 4.77 24.71 -11.54
CA LEU A 2 3.42 24.29 -11.14
C LEU A 2 3.39 24.03 -9.64
N LYS A 3 2.41 24.57 -8.92
CA LYS A 3 2.23 24.37 -7.47
C LYS A 3 1.14 23.33 -7.21
N ILE A 4 1.48 22.29 -6.47
CA ILE A 4 0.57 21.20 -6.13
C ILE A 4 0.47 21.07 -4.62
N SER A 5 -0.72 21.25 -4.07
CA SER A 5 -1.00 20.84 -2.69
C SER A 5 -1.25 19.33 -2.66
N HIS A 6 -0.34 18.58 -2.03
CA HIS A 6 -0.46 17.13 -1.87
C HIS A 6 -1.00 16.82 -0.48
N ILE A 7 -2.27 16.37 -0.41
CA ILE A 7 -2.92 15.94 0.83
C ILE A 7 -2.79 14.43 0.97
N HIS A 8 -2.11 13.96 2.01
CA HIS A 8 -1.74 12.55 2.16
C HIS A 8 -1.68 12.07 3.62
N VAL A 9 -1.48 10.76 3.81
CA VAL A 9 -1.25 10.20 5.16
C VAL A 9 0.13 10.67 5.65
N SER A 10 0.21 11.27 6.83
CA SER A 10 1.46 11.86 7.35
C SER A 10 2.23 10.96 8.33
N ASP A 11 1.99 9.65 8.30
CA ASP A 11 2.76 8.71 9.12
C ASP A 11 4.19 8.58 8.55
N LYS A 12 5.18 8.94 9.38
CA LYS A 12 6.60 8.88 9.04
C LYS A 12 7.28 7.60 9.53
N LYS A 13 6.59 6.76 10.29
CA LYS A 13 7.14 5.52 10.88
C LYS A 13 6.86 4.30 10.01
N ASN A 14 5.70 4.27 9.37
CA ASN A 14 5.31 3.18 8.47
C ASN A 14 5.93 3.37 7.09
N LYS A 15 6.87 2.49 6.71
CA LYS A 15 7.54 2.54 5.41
C LYS A 15 6.59 2.40 4.23
N GLY A 16 5.47 1.69 4.41
CA GLY A 16 4.42 1.58 3.42
C GLY A 16 3.74 2.91 3.14
N ASP A 17 3.34 3.63 4.20
CA ASP A 17 2.70 4.94 4.09
C ASP A 17 3.69 6.01 3.57
N VAL A 18 4.94 5.99 4.03
CA VAL A 18 6.01 6.84 3.48
C VAL A 18 6.24 6.53 1.99
N GLY A 19 6.32 5.25 1.64
CA GLY A 19 6.60 4.82 0.27
C GLY A 19 5.51 5.17 -0.73
N ILE A 20 4.23 5.09 -0.36
CA ILE A 20 3.15 5.51 -1.27
C ILE A 20 3.13 7.03 -1.47
N VAL A 21 3.45 7.82 -0.44
CA VAL A 21 3.58 9.29 -0.56
C VAL A 21 4.72 9.64 -1.51
N LEU A 22 5.92 9.10 -1.27
CA LEU A 22 7.09 9.31 -2.11
C LEU A 22 6.79 8.91 -3.57
N SER A 23 6.15 7.77 -3.78
CA SER A 23 5.81 7.32 -5.13
C SER A 23 4.82 8.25 -5.83
N VAL A 24 3.83 8.81 -5.13
CA VAL A 24 2.95 9.82 -5.73
C VAL A 24 3.77 11.03 -6.16
N GLN A 25 4.65 11.53 -5.30
CA GLN A 25 5.48 12.70 -5.61
C GLN A 25 6.44 12.44 -6.78
N ASP A 26 7.06 11.26 -6.84
CA ASP A 26 7.94 10.86 -7.96
C ASP A 26 7.16 10.84 -9.28
N ILE A 27 5.97 10.22 -9.29
CA ILE A 27 5.10 10.19 -10.47
C ILE A 27 4.71 11.61 -10.90
N LEU A 28 4.40 12.50 -9.96
CA LEU A 28 4.05 13.89 -10.28
C LEU A 28 5.25 14.64 -10.88
N ARG A 29 6.46 14.46 -10.34
CA ARG A 29 7.68 15.08 -10.87
C ARG A 29 8.05 14.53 -12.24
N GLU A 30 7.95 13.21 -12.44
CA GLU A 30 8.15 12.56 -13.74
C GLU A 30 7.18 13.16 -14.78
N ARG A 31 5.94 13.40 -14.35
CA ARG A 31 4.86 13.84 -15.23
C ARG A 31 4.91 15.30 -15.61
N PHE A 32 5.16 16.18 -14.64
CA PHE A 32 5.02 17.63 -14.79
C PHE A 32 6.36 18.37 -14.82
N GLY A 33 7.48 17.67 -14.59
CA GLY A 33 8.80 18.27 -14.53
C GLY A 33 9.01 19.07 -13.25
N ASP A 34 9.41 20.33 -13.41
CA ASP A 34 9.72 21.22 -12.29
C ASP A 34 8.43 21.73 -11.61
N ILE A 35 8.12 21.12 -10.46
CA ILE A 35 6.93 21.37 -9.65
C ILE A 35 7.29 21.66 -8.20
N GLU A 36 6.51 22.52 -7.57
CA GLU A 36 6.51 22.75 -6.13
C GLU A 36 5.41 21.90 -5.51
N ILE A 37 5.79 20.94 -4.66
CA ILE A 37 4.84 20.12 -3.89
C ILE A 37 4.76 20.70 -2.48
N ILE A 38 3.55 21.06 -2.07
CA ILE A 38 3.23 21.54 -0.73
C ILE A 38 2.51 20.41 0.02
N ASP A 39 3.21 19.79 0.95
CA ASP A 39 2.69 18.65 1.71
C ASP A 39 1.69 19.09 2.79
N HIS A 40 0.55 18.40 2.83
CA HIS A 40 -0.48 18.59 3.84
C HIS A 40 -0.89 17.23 4.43
N PRO A 41 -0.96 17.10 5.76
CA PRO A 41 -1.54 15.90 6.37
C PRO A 41 -3.04 15.84 6.07
N VAL A 42 -3.58 14.65 5.80
CA VAL A 42 -5.00 14.44 5.48
C VAL A 42 -5.96 15.02 6.53
N GLU A 43 -5.49 15.17 7.77
CA GLU A 43 -6.19 15.80 8.89
C GLU A 43 -6.61 17.24 8.60
N VAL A 44 -5.96 17.95 7.67
CA VAL A 44 -6.40 19.29 7.23
C VAL A 44 -7.84 19.29 6.69
N LEU A 45 -8.34 18.14 6.24
CA LEU A 45 -9.71 17.99 5.76
C LEU A 45 -10.73 17.76 6.89
N LYS A 46 -10.30 17.58 8.15
CA LYS A 46 -11.20 17.26 9.28
C LYS A 46 -11.87 18.47 9.91
N SER A 47 -11.34 19.67 9.68
CA SER A 47 -11.89 20.90 10.23
C SER A 47 -11.56 22.07 9.34
N TYR A 48 -12.52 22.99 9.14
CA TYR A 48 -12.27 24.24 8.46
C TYR A 48 -11.21 25.09 9.18
N ASP A 49 -10.12 25.40 8.48
CA ASP A 49 -9.09 26.36 8.89
C ASP A 49 -8.81 27.36 7.74
N PRO A 50 -9.07 28.67 7.93
CA PRO A 50 -8.89 29.66 6.86
C PRO A 50 -7.46 29.76 6.32
N LYS A 51 -6.46 29.58 7.19
CA LYS A 51 -5.05 29.68 6.79
C LYS A 51 -4.69 28.52 5.87
N THR A 52 -4.95 27.29 6.32
CA THR A 52 -4.72 26.07 5.53
C THR A 52 -5.52 26.09 4.23
N LEU A 53 -6.77 26.59 4.25
CA LEU A 53 -7.56 26.75 3.05
C LEU A 53 -6.93 27.73 2.05
N ASN A 54 -6.41 28.87 2.52
CA ASN A 54 -5.72 29.83 1.66
C ASN A 54 -4.44 29.23 1.07
N ASP A 55 -3.68 28.46 1.86
CA ASP A 55 -2.49 27.77 1.39
C ASP A 55 -2.86 26.75 0.28
N ILE A 56 -3.91 25.94 0.49
CA ILE A 56 -4.41 24.97 -0.48
C ILE A 56 -4.92 25.64 -1.76
N ASN A 57 -5.68 26.74 -1.63
CA ASN A 57 -6.23 27.48 -2.77
C ASN A 57 -5.18 28.35 -3.48
N GLY A 58 -3.98 28.50 -2.91
CA GLY A 58 -2.83 29.12 -3.55
C GLY A 58 -2.10 28.20 -4.54
N SER A 59 -2.48 26.92 -4.60
CA SER A 59 -1.95 25.93 -5.54
C SER A 59 -2.75 25.86 -6.83
N ASP A 60 -2.11 25.44 -7.91
CA ASP A 60 -2.76 25.22 -9.22
C ASP A 60 -3.66 23.97 -9.21
N MET A 61 -3.35 23.00 -8.35
CA MET A 61 -4.12 21.76 -8.19
C MET A 61 -3.95 21.18 -6.78
N VAL A 62 -4.97 20.43 -6.35
CA VAL A 62 -4.90 19.60 -5.13
C VAL A 62 -4.87 18.14 -5.52
N ILE A 63 -3.82 17.42 -5.11
CA ILE A 63 -3.72 15.97 -5.23
C ILE A 63 -4.02 15.36 -3.87
N ILE A 64 -5.06 14.53 -3.79
CA ILE A 64 -5.40 13.76 -2.58
C ILE A 64 -5.06 12.29 -2.86
N GLY A 65 -3.99 11.80 -2.25
CA GLY A 65 -3.43 10.47 -2.54
C GLY A 65 -2.24 10.17 -1.65
N GLY A 66 -1.68 8.96 -1.73
CA GLY A 66 -0.58 8.57 -0.84
C GLY A 66 -1.06 7.91 0.46
N GLY A 67 -2.07 7.04 0.37
CA GLY A 67 -2.46 6.16 1.48
C GLY A 67 -3.92 5.72 1.43
N GLY A 68 -4.31 4.94 2.43
CA GLY A 68 -5.73 4.61 2.64
C GLY A 68 -6.47 5.75 3.32
N ILE A 69 -6.72 6.82 2.56
CA ILE A 69 -7.34 8.06 3.03
C ILE A 69 -8.79 7.86 3.46
N PHE A 70 -9.53 6.94 2.83
CA PHE A 70 -10.87 6.58 3.28
C PHE A 70 -10.76 5.60 4.44
N TYR A 71 -10.35 6.11 5.60
CA TYR A 71 -10.20 5.36 6.83
C TYR A 71 -10.88 6.06 7.98
N ARG A 72 -11.56 5.29 8.84
CA ARG A 72 -12.37 5.81 9.95
C ARG A 72 -11.60 6.80 10.84
N TYR A 73 -10.29 6.62 11.01
CA TYR A 73 -9.45 7.53 11.79
C TYR A 73 -9.43 8.98 11.27
N PHE A 74 -9.53 9.16 9.95
CA PHE A 74 -9.57 10.46 9.31
C PHE A 74 -10.99 11.01 9.16
N MET A 75 -12.02 10.21 9.46
CA MET A 75 -13.43 10.58 9.27
C MET A 75 -14.06 11.20 10.53
N PRO A 76 -15.15 11.97 10.35
CA PRO A 76 -15.64 12.52 9.09
C PRO A 76 -14.75 13.67 8.60
N PHE A 77 -14.74 13.91 7.28
CA PHE A 77 -14.20 15.16 6.74
C PHE A 77 -15.19 16.32 6.90
N ASP A 78 -14.66 17.52 7.05
CA ASP A 78 -15.41 18.76 7.11
C ASP A 78 -15.86 19.17 5.70
N LEU A 79 -17.16 19.07 5.45
CA LEU A 79 -17.75 19.42 4.15
C LEU A 79 -17.65 20.90 3.81
N LYS A 80 -17.55 21.80 4.81
CA LYS A 80 -17.35 23.23 4.56
C LYS A 80 -15.93 23.45 4.03
N MET A 81 -14.92 22.83 4.65
CA MET A 81 -13.53 22.85 4.17
C MET A 81 -13.47 22.38 2.72
N ILE A 82 -14.00 21.19 2.42
CA ILE A 82 -14.02 20.62 1.06
C ILE A 82 -14.71 21.54 0.05
N ARG A 83 -15.87 22.11 0.40
CA ARG A 83 -16.64 22.98 -0.51
C ARG A 83 -15.91 24.26 -0.88
N LEU A 84 -15.12 24.80 0.05
CA LEU A 84 -14.40 26.06 -0.12
C LEU A 84 -13.06 25.90 -0.85
N ILE A 85 -12.59 24.68 -1.09
CA ILE A 85 -11.44 24.44 -1.97
C ILE A 85 -11.85 24.82 -3.41
N THR A 86 -11.15 25.80 -3.98
CA THR A 86 -11.37 26.32 -5.34
C THR A 86 -10.46 25.67 -6.37
N ALA A 87 -9.25 25.28 -5.97
CA ALA A 87 -8.33 24.55 -6.82
C ALA A 87 -8.93 23.18 -7.23
N PRO A 88 -8.68 22.69 -8.46
CA PRO A 88 -9.19 21.41 -8.92
C PRO A 88 -8.66 20.27 -8.04
N ILE A 89 -9.58 19.47 -7.51
CA ILE A 89 -9.24 18.32 -6.66
C ILE A 89 -9.12 17.06 -7.52
N VAL A 90 -7.99 16.38 -7.41
CA VAL A 90 -7.71 15.10 -8.06
C VAL A 90 -7.45 14.07 -6.97
N ILE A 91 -8.34 13.08 -6.88
CA ILE A 91 -8.15 11.93 -5.99
C ILE A 91 -7.30 10.90 -6.74
N PHE A 92 -6.14 10.54 -6.21
CA PHE A 92 -5.18 9.69 -6.91
C PHE A 92 -4.78 8.46 -6.08
N GLY A 93 -5.33 7.30 -6.47
CA GLY A 93 -5.01 6.01 -5.88
C GLY A 93 -5.46 5.83 -4.43
N VAL A 94 -6.50 6.55 -4.03
CA VAL A 94 -7.05 6.42 -2.68
C VAL A 94 -7.70 5.06 -2.49
N GLY A 95 -7.53 4.49 -1.29
CA GLY A 95 -8.16 3.25 -0.86
C GLY A 95 -9.09 3.38 0.33
N TYR A 96 -10.12 2.54 0.35
CA TYR A 96 -10.99 2.30 1.51
C TYR A 96 -10.38 1.28 2.46
N ILE A 97 -10.07 1.71 3.69
CA ILE A 97 -9.56 0.83 4.75
C ILE A 97 -10.73 0.35 5.62
N ARG A 98 -10.82 -0.97 5.75
CA ARG A 98 -11.66 -1.63 6.75
C ARG A 98 -11.02 -2.94 7.20
N GLU A 99 -10.60 -2.96 8.45
CA GLU A 99 -10.11 -4.15 9.13
C GLU A 99 -11.25 -5.13 9.41
N ILE A 100 -10.90 -6.43 9.51
CA ILE A 100 -11.87 -7.45 9.91
C ILE A 100 -12.30 -7.16 11.35
N GLY A 101 -13.62 -7.21 11.60
CA GLY A 101 -14.20 -6.93 12.91
C GLY A 101 -14.32 -5.44 13.27
N SER A 102 -13.80 -4.51 12.46
CA SER A 102 -13.93 -3.08 12.78
C SER A 102 -15.37 -2.57 12.59
N LYS A 103 -15.74 -1.57 13.40
CA LYS A 103 -17.05 -0.93 13.31
C LYS A 103 -17.24 -0.32 11.92
N LYS A 104 -18.41 -0.54 11.32
CA LYS A 104 -18.79 0.11 10.06
C LYS A 104 -18.67 1.64 10.19
N MET A 105 -18.28 2.29 9.10
CA MET A 105 -18.31 3.75 8.98
C MET A 105 -19.71 4.28 9.32
N SER A 106 -19.76 5.40 10.02
CA SER A 106 -21.01 6.11 10.31
C SER A 106 -21.61 6.68 9.02
N GLN A 107 -22.90 7.07 9.06
CA GLN A 107 -23.50 7.76 7.92
C GLN A 107 -22.75 9.08 7.63
N ALA A 108 -22.32 9.81 8.66
CA ALA A 108 -21.55 11.04 8.49
C ALA A 108 -20.19 10.79 7.82
N ASP A 109 -19.49 9.72 8.21
CA ASP A 109 -18.21 9.32 7.59
C ASP A 109 -18.43 9.10 6.08
N VAL A 110 -19.43 8.28 5.72
CA VAL A 110 -19.76 7.98 4.32
C VAL A 110 -20.15 9.25 3.56
N GLN A 111 -21.02 10.09 4.11
CA GLN A 111 -21.44 11.33 3.46
C GLN A 111 -20.26 12.29 3.23
N SER A 112 -19.30 12.35 4.16
CA SER A 112 -18.11 13.18 3.99
C SER A 112 -17.20 12.68 2.86
N ILE A 113 -17.04 11.36 2.71
CA ILE A 113 -16.30 10.76 1.59
C ILE A 113 -17.02 11.04 0.26
N ILE A 114 -18.34 10.86 0.21
CA ILE A 114 -19.12 11.11 -1.01
C ILE A 114 -19.12 12.60 -1.37
N GLY A 115 -19.18 13.50 -0.39
CA GLY A 115 -19.03 14.94 -0.60
C GLY A 115 -17.68 15.31 -1.21
N LEU A 116 -16.58 14.72 -0.73
CA LEU A 116 -15.25 14.89 -1.33
C LEU A 116 -15.22 14.40 -2.79
N ASN A 117 -15.72 13.20 -3.06
CA ASN A 117 -15.71 12.62 -4.40
C ASN A 117 -16.62 13.38 -5.37
N ASN A 118 -17.76 13.90 -4.93
CA ASN A 118 -18.63 14.75 -5.77
C ASN A 118 -18.00 16.10 -6.11
N LYS A 119 -17.13 16.62 -5.22
CA LYS A 119 -16.38 17.86 -5.45
C LYS A 119 -15.14 17.63 -6.34
N ALA A 120 -14.58 16.44 -6.33
CA ALA A 120 -13.38 16.11 -7.09
C ALA A 120 -13.60 16.23 -8.61
N SER A 121 -12.62 16.82 -9.29
CA SER A 121 -12.56 16.92 -10.75
C SER A 121 -12.25 15.56 -11.39
N LEU A 122 -11.41 14.75 -10.72
CA LEU A 122 -11.03 13.40 -11.16
C LEU A 122 -10.96 12.45 -9.97
N ILE A 123 -11.42 11.21 -10.17
CA ILE A 123 -11.48 10.18 -9.13
C ILE A 123 -10.72 8.93 -9.60
N GLY A 124 -9.50 8.76 -9.10
CA GLY A 124 -8.68 7.57 -9.28
C GLY A 124 -8.59 6.79 -7.96
N VAL A 125 -9.01 5.53 -7.97
CA VAL A 125 -8.94 4.65 -6.78
C VAL A 125 -8.02 3.46 -7.02
N ARG A 126 -7.45 2.91 -5.94
CA ARG A 126 -6.43 1.86 -6.06
C ARG A 126 -6.95 0.45 -6.31
N ASP A 127 -8.20 0.15 -5.95
CA ASP A 127 -8.72 -1.22 -6.01
C ASP A 127 -10.23 -1.29 -6.31
N TYR A 128 -10.69 -2.48 -6.70
CA TYR A 128 -12.10 -2.74 -7.02
C TYR A 128 -13.03 -2.55 -5.81
N TYR A 129 -12.53 -2.77 -4.60
CA TYR A 129 -13.33 -2.68 -3.37
C TYR A 129 -13.68 -1.23 -3.04
N THR A 130 -12.72 -0.33 -3.19
CA THR A 130 -12.89 1.11 -3.03
C THR A 130 -13.84 1.66 -4.09
N LYS A 131 -13.68 1.22 -5.36
CA LYS A 131 -14.63 1.57 -6.43
C LYS A 131 -16.05 1.10 -6.09
N ALA A 132 -16.22 -0.15 -5.68
CA ALA A 132 -17.53 -0.69 -5.32
C ALA A 132 -18.16 0.05 -4.13
N PHE A 133 -17.35 0.45 -3.14
CA PHE A 133 -17.82 1.28 -2.03
C PHE A 133 -18.36 2.63 -2.51
N LEU A 134 -17.65 3.34 -3.38
CA LEU A 134 -18.11 4.63 -3.90
C LEU A 134 -19.38 4.49 -4.76
N VAL A 135 -19.43 3.49 -5.64
CA VAL A 135 -20.60 3.21 -6.49
C VAL A 135 -21.82 2.90 -5.66
N LYS A 136 -21.69 2.03 -4.66
CA LYS A 136 -22.78 1.67 -3.75
C LYS A 136 -23.36 2.88 -3.02
N ASN A 137 -22.55 3.91 -2.79
CA ASN A 137 -22.94 5.11 -2.05
C ASN A 137 -23.23 6.32 -2.98
N GLY A 138 -23.40 6.09 -4.29
CA GLY A 138 -23.98 7.07 -5.22
C GLY A 138 -23.00 7.78 -6.16
N ILE A 139 -21.71 7.44 -6.16
CA ILE A 139 -20.79 7.95 -7.19
C ILE A 139 -20.93 7.12 -8.48
N PRO A 140 -21.22 7.72 -9.64
CA PRO A 140 -21.34 6.97 -10.89
C PRO A 140 -20.04 6.23 -11.26
N SER A 141 -20.17 4.97 -11.70
CA SER A 141 -19.03 4.08 -11.93
C SER A 141 -18.06 4.56 -13.02
N GLU A 142 -18.59 5.26 -14.02
CA GLU A 142 -17.87 5.85 -15.15
C GLU A 142 -17.02 7.07 -14.75
N LYS A 143 -17.30 7.68 -13.59
CA LYS A 143 -16.47 8.76 -13.03
C LYS A 143 -15.25 8.25 -12.27
N ILE A 144 -15.17 6.94 -12.00
CA ILE A 144 -14.14 6.34 -11.16
C ILE A 144 -13.18 5.52 -12.02
N ASP A 145 -11.95 6.01 -12.14
CA ASP A 145 -10.85 5.29 -12.77
C ASP A 145 -10.15 4.36 -11.76
N LEU A 146 -9.75 3.18 -12.21
CA LEU A 146 -8.92 2.25 -11.44
C LEU A 146 -7.45 2.46 -11.80
N VAL A 147 -6.71 3.12 -10.91
CA VAL A 147 -5.33 3.54 -11.16
C VAL A 147 -4.28 2.71 -10.40
N GLY A 148 -4.72 1.84 -9.50
CA GLY A 148 -3.83 1.02 -8.67
C GLY A 148 -3.24 1.78 -7.49
N ASP A 149 -2.52 1.05 -6.64
CA ASP A 149 -1.75 1.61 -5.53
C ASP A 149 -0.41 2.14 -6.06
N GLN A 150 -0.07 3.39 -5.74
CA GLN A 150 1.09 4.05 -6.35
C GLN A 150 2.40 3.43 -5.85
N ALA A 151 2.46 2.83 -4.65
CA ALA A 151 3.69 2.22 -4.14
C ALA A 151 4.25 1.11 -5.07
N VAL A 152 3.42 0.56 -5.96
CA VAL A 152 3.84 -0.31 -7.07
C VAL A 152 4.94 0.33 -7.93
N PHE A 153 4.93 1.66 -8.09
CA PHE A 153 5.84 2.44 -8.93
C PHE A 153 6.93 3.20 -8.17
N LEU A 154 6.99 3.08 -6.84
CA LEU A 154 8.08 3.66 -6.05
C LEU A 154 9.44 3.28 -6.65
N GLU A 155 10.37 4.21 -6.74
CA GLU A 155 11.69 3.92 -7.27
C GLU A 155 12.45 2.90 -6.41
N GLU A 156 13.39 2.17 -7.02
CA GLU A 156 14.29 1.26 -6.33
C GLU A 156 15.68 1.91 -6.26
N LYS A 157 16.08 2.35 -5.06
CA LYS A 157 17.40 2.95 -4.85
C LYS A 157 18.22 2.03 -3.98
N LYS A 158 19.38 1.60 -4.48
CA LYS A 158 20.28 0.73 -3.71
C LYS A 158 20.69 1.45 -2.42
N PRO A 159 20.38 0.91 -1.24
CA PRO A 159 20.80 1.55 0.00
C PRO A 159 22.25 1.17 0.32
N ASP A 160 22.94 2.06 1.03
CA ASP A 160 24.26 1.77 1.56
C ASP A 160 24.22 0.62 2.56
N GLY A 161 25.24 -0.23 2.52
CA GLY A 161 25.38 -1.36 3.46
C GLY A 161 24.47 -2.56 3.18
N LEU A 162 23.66 -2.56 2.11
CA LEU A 162 22.92 -3.76 1.71
C LEU A 162 23.87 -4.85 1.22
N MET A 163 23.97 -5.90 2.02
CA MET A 163 24.71 -7.12 1.72
C MET A 163 23.76 -8.29 1.94
N LEU A 164 23.43 -8.99 0.86
CA LEU A 164 22.63 -10.22 0.93
C LEU A 164 23.50 -11.40 0.52
N GLU A 165 23.31 -12.52 1.20
CA GLU A 165 24.00 -13.78 0.90
C GLU A 165 23.63 -14.32 -0.49
N ASN A 166 24.55 -15.11 -1.06
CA ASN A 166 24.30 -15.84 -2.31
C ASN A 166 23.30 -16.99 -2.08
N GLY A 167 22.66 -17.45 -3.15
CA GLY A 167 21.64 -18.51 -3.06
C GLY A 167 20.23 -17.96 -2.83
N VAL A 168 19.35 -18.84 -2.33
CA VAL A 168 17.92 -18.55 -2.16
C VAL A 168 17.70 -17.57 -1.02
N LYS A 169 16.90 -16.52 -1.27
CA LYS A 169 16.63 -15.47 -0.29
C LYS A 169 15.14 -15.34 -0.01
N LEU A 170 14.73 -15.67 1.22
CA LEU A 170 13.33 -15.57 1.68
C LEU A 170 13.14 -14.32 2.53
N GLY A 171 12.23 -13.44 2.12
CA GLY A 171 11.76 -12.29 2.89
C GLY A 171 10.53 -12.62 3.73
N LEU A 172 10.49 -12.13 4.96
CA LEU A 172 9.35 -12.24 5.88
C LEU A 172 8.94 -10.85 6.37
N ASN A 173 7.65 -10.57 6.49
CA ASN A 173 7.14 -9.37 7.14
C ASN A 173 5.88 -9.70 7.95
N LEU A 174 5.74 -9.15 9.16
CA LEU A 174 4.57 -9.34 10.01
C LEU A 174 3.89 -8.01 10.31
N ASN A 175 2.57 -7.98 10.41
CA ASN A 175 1.89 -6.76 10.85
C ASN A 175 1.87 -6.68 12.38
N TYR A 176 2.65 -5.78 12.98
CA TYR A 176 2.58 -5.48 14.41
C TYR A 176 2.38 -3.98 14.65
N SER A 177 1.19 -3.50 14.37
CA SER A 177 0.72 -2.14 14.71
C SER A 177 -0.44 -2.20 15.72
N GLY A 178 -0.17 -2.75 16.91
CA GLY A 178 -1.13 -2.88 18.02
C GLY A 178 -2.00 -4.16 18.00
N TRP A 179 -3.09 -4.17 18.77
CA TRP A 179 -4.00 -5.32 19.00
C TRP A 179 -4.55 -5.97 17.71
N LEU A 180 -4.58 -5.20 16.62
CA LEU A 180 -5.12 -5.60 15.31
C LEU A 180 -4.21 -6.54 14.51
N GLY A 181 -2.92 -6.64 14.85
CA GLY A 181 -1.95 -7.39 14.06
C GLY A 181 -2.15 -8.90 14.12
N PHE A 182 -2.36 -9.44 15.32
CA PHE A 182 -2.36 -10.89 15.54
C PHE A 182 -3.67 -11.41 16.12
N GLY A 183 -4.40 -10.61 16.91
CA GLY A 183 -5.58 -11.09 17.63
C GLY A 183 -5.30 -12.42 18.35
N ASN A 184 -6.20 -13.39 18.19
CA ASN A 184 -6.03 -14.75 18.73
C ASN A 184 -5.16 -15.66 17.85
N TRP A 185 -4.61 -15.16 16.74
CA TRP A 185 -3.84 -15.93 15.76
C TRP A 185 -2.33 -15.83 15.97
N GLU A 186 -1.86 -15.18 17.05
CA GLU A 186 -0.42 -14.95 17.29
C GLU A 186 0.41 -16.22 17.14
N MET A 187 0.04 -17.27 17.87
CA MET A 187 0.78 -18.54 17.85
C MET A 187 0.71 -19.25 16.51
N ASP A 188 -0.44 -19.20 15.82
CA ASP A 188 -0.60 -19.85 14.52
C ASP A 188 0.22 -19.14 13.43
N ILE A 189 0.28 -17.81 13.46
CA ILE A 189 1.11 -17.01 12.56
C ILE A 189 2.58 -17.28 12.83
N LEU A 190 3.04 -17.17 14.08
CA LEU A 190 4.44 -17.41 14.42
C LEU A 190 4.88 -18.83 14.05
N ARG A 191 4.04 -19.84 14.32
CA ARG A 191 4.30 -21.24 13.96
C ARG A 191 4.42 -21.39 12.44
N ALA A 192 3.45 -20.91 11.67
CA ALA A 192 3.46 -21.06 10.21
C ALA A 192 4.67 -20.39 9.55
N TYR A 193 5.08 -19.19 10.03
CA TYR A 193 6.27 -18.51 9.54
C TYR A 193 7.56 -19.28 9.86
N ARG A 194 7.68 -19.82 11.09
CA ARG A 194 8.83 -20.65 11.49
C ARG A 194 8.94 -21.93 10.68
N GLU A 195 7.85 -22.66 10.52
CA GLU A 195 7.79 -23.90 9.73
C GLU A 195 8.19 -23.63 8.28
N THR A 196 7.65 -22.56 7.69
CA THR A 196 8.00 -22.17 6.32
C THR A 196 9.48 -21.79 6.21
N ALA A 197 10.01 -20.96 7.11
CA ALA A 197 11.42 -20.58 7.09
C ALA A 197 12.37 -21.77 7.30
N ALA A 198 12.01 -22.70 8.20
CA ALA A 198 12.77 -23.92 8.45
C ALA A 198 12.81 -24.83 7.23
N PHE A 199 11.67 -25.00 6.54
CA PHE A 199 11.63 -25.75 5.28
C PHE A 199 12.59 -25.17 4.23
N PHE A 200 12.52 -23.85 3.98
CA PHE A 200 13.37 -23.21 2.97
C PHE A 200 14.86 -23.26 3.33
N LYS A 201 15.20 -23.20 4.62
CA LYS A 201 16.56 -23.41 5.10
C LYS A 201 17.06 -24.81 4.83
N ASN A 202 16.27 -25.82 5.21
CA ASN A 202 16.70 -27.22 5.13
C ASN A 202 16.76 -27.71 3.68
N GLU A 203 15.78 -27.32 2.85
CA GLU A 203 15.66 -27.80 1.47
C GLU A 203 16.56 -27.02 0.50
N TYR A 204 16.66 -25.70 0.66
CA TYR A 204 17.34 -24.83 -0.31
C TYR A 204 18.57 -24.11 0.24
N GLY A 205 18.94 -24.32 1.51
CA GLY A 205 19.99 -23.53 2.16
C GLY A 205 19.64 -22.04 2.21
N ALA A 206 18.35 -21.69 2.29
CA ALA A 206 17.92 -20.31 2.13
C ALA A 206 18.35 -19.38 3.29
N SER A 207 18.81 -18.19 2.93
CA SER A 207 19.02 -17.08 3.86
C SER A 207 17.68 -16.38 4.13
N ILE A 208 17.40 -16.11 5.41
CA ILE A 208 16.11 -15.57 5.86
C ILE A 208 16.27 -14.11 6.27
N TYR A 209 15.43 -13.25 5.71
CA TYR A 209 15.45 -11.82 5.95
C TYR A 209 14.10 -11.34 6.47
N TYR A 210 14.09 -10.68 7.64
CA TYR A 210 12.94 -9.96 8.12
C TYR A 210 12.92 -8.55 7.54
N CYS A 211 11.87 -8.23 6.80
CA CYS A 211 11.65 -6.97 6.12
C CYS A 211 10.79 -6.05 7.00
N MET A 212 11.44 -5.18 7.78
CA MET A 212 10.74 -4.35 8.77
C MET A 212 10.09 -3.13 8.10
N HIS A 213 8.81 -2.90 8.33
CA HIS A 213 8.01 -1.78 7.82
C HIS A 213 7.64 -0.75 8.90
N HIS A 214 7.62 -1.12 10.18
CA HIS A 214 7.26 -0.25 11.30
C HIS A 214 8.13 -0.56 12.53
N PRO A 215 8.61 0.46 13.28
CA PRO A 215 9.47 0.24 14.45
C PRO A 215 8.89 -0.70 15.52
N ASP A 216 7.57 -0.72 15.67
CA ASP A 216 6.89 -1.56 16.66
C ASP A 216 7.00 -3.06 16.36
N GLU A 217 7.34 -3.46 15.12
CA GLU A 217 7.59 -4.87 14.77
C GLU A 217 8.74 -5.48 15.59
N LYS A 218 9.64 -4.65 16.16
CA LYS A 218 10.68 -5.13 17.09
C LYS A 218 10.12 -5.91 18.28
N ASN A 219 8.86 -5.68 18.65
CA ASN A 219 8.19 -6.40 19.74
C ASN A 219 7.72 -7.82 19.35
N ILE A 220 7.68 -8.15 18.06
CA ILE A 220 7.25 -9.47 17.56
C ILE A 220 8.36 -10.24 16.85
N ILE A 221 9.34 -9.54 16.27
CA ILE A 221 10.47 -10.16 15.54
C ILE A 221 11.20 -11.16 16.42
N SER A 222 11.47 -10.82 17.70
CA SER A 222 12.14 -11.73 18.62
C SER A 222 11.34 -13.01 18.88
N LYS A 223 10.01 -12.94 18.83
CA LYS A 223 9.14 -14.11 18.97
C LYS A 223 9.13 -14.99 17.72
N LEU A 224 9.64 -14.57 16.56
CA LEU A 224 9.82 -15.49 15.44
C LEU A 224 10.89 -16.54 15.74
N ASP A 225 11.95 -16.19 16.48
CA ASP A 225 13.01 -17.12 16.91
C ASP A 225 13.56 -18.00 15.75
N ILE A 226 13.83 -17.38 14.60
CA ILE A 226 14.40 -18.06 13.43
C ILE A 226 15.93 -17.88 13.44
N PRO A 227 16.73 -18.96 13.61
CA PRO A 227 18.19 -18.84 13.79
C PRO A 227 18.89 -18.19 12.58
N GLY A 228 19.75 -17.19 12.80
CA GLY A 228 20.48 -16.53 11.70
C GLY A 228 19.60 -15.69 10.76
N MET A 229 18.37 -15.36 11.15
CA MET A 229 17.54 -14.40 10.42
C MET A 229 18.17 -13.00 10.51
N GLN A 230 18.30 -12.32 9.37
CA GLN A 230 18.84 -10.96 9.28
C GLN A 230 17.69 -9.95 9.16
N ILE A 231 17.86 -8.73 9.67
CA ILE A 231 16.84 -7.67 9.59
C ILE A 231 17.23 -6.71 8.46
N LEU A 232 16.29 -6.46 7.54
CA LEU A 232 16.36 -5.41 6.54
C LEU A 232 15.50 -4.23 7.03
N ASP A 233 16.17 -3.12 7.32
CA ASP A 233 15.57 -1.88 7.83
C ASP A 233 16.14 -0.68 7.09
N PHE A 234 15.68 -0.47 5.86
CA PHE A 234 16.11 0.66 5.00
C PHE A 234 14.98 1.67 4.85
N ASP A 235 15.24 2.85 4.30
CA ASP A 235 14.13 3.75 3.90
C ASP A 235 13.23 3.09 2.83
N ALA A 236 12.11 3.73 2.47
CA ALA A 236 11.14 3.11 1.57
C ALA A 236 11.75 2.73 0.19
N TYR A 237 12.66 3.55 -0.35
CA TYR A 237 13.34 3.26 -1.62
C TYR A 237 14.31 2.08 -1.49
N GLY A 238 15.14 2.08 -0.44
CA GLY A 238 16.08 1.02 -0.13
C GLY A 238 15.40 -0.29 0.21
N GLN A 239 14.27 -0.23 0.90
CA GLN A 239 13.46 -1.40 1.24
C GLN A 239 12.89 -2.05 -0.02
N LYS A 240 12.35 -1.26 -0.95
CA LYS A 240 11.87 -1.79 -2.22
C LYS A 240 13.00 -2.33 -3.09
N TYR A 241 14.16 -1.67 -3.11
CA TYR A 241 15.35 -2.22 -3.78
C TYR A 241 15.75 -3.58 -3.18
N ALA A 242 15.77 -3.70 -1.85
CA ALA A 242 16.09 -4.95 -1.18
C ALA A 242 15.09 -6.06 -1.57
N TYR A 243 13.80 -5.72 -1.73
CA TYR A 243 12.78 -6.67 -2.16
C TYR A 243 13.07 -7.25 -3.54
N ALA A 244 13.54 -6.43 -4.49
CA ALA A 244 13.91 -6.85 -5.84
C ALA A 244 15.03 -7.91 -5.85
N GLN A 245 15.79 -8.04 -4.75
CA GLN A 245 16.89 -9.00 -4.63
C GLN A 245 16.46 -10.34 -3.96
N LEU A 246 15.21 -10.45 -3.51
CA LEU A 246 14.68 -11.65 -2.86
C LEU A 246 14.02 -12.59 -3.88
N ASP A 247 13.92 -13.87 -3.55
CA ASP A 247 13.25 -14.87 -4.39
C ASP A 247 11.75 -15.00 -4.08
N LEU A 248 11.37 -14.75 -2.83
CA LEU A 248 9.99 -14.81 -2.34
C LEU A 248 9.87 -13.90 -1.11
N ILE A 249 8.75 -13.20 -1.00
CA ILE A 249 8.37 -12.45 0.19
C ILE A 249 7.07 -13.01 0.75
N ILE A 250 7.06 -13.35 2.04
CA ILE A 250 5.85 -13.68 2.78
C ILE A 250 5.51 -12.47 3.65
N GLY A 251 4.50 -11.71 3.23
CA GLY A 251 4.11 -10.45 3.84
C GLY A 251 2.76 -10.53 4.51
N MET A 252 2.66 -9.91 5.68
CA MET A 252 1.37 -9.67 6.34
C MET A 252 0.92 -8.22 6.14
N MET A 253 1.81 -7.24 6.26
CA MET A 253 1.45 -5.84 5.95
C MET A 253 1.18 -5.67 4.44
N LEU A 254 0.10 -4.97 4.09
CA LEU A 254 -0.29 -4.73 2.70
C LEU A 254 0.86 -4.20 1.85
N HIS A 255 1.50 -3.11 2.30
CA HIS A 255 2.54 -2.46 1.49
C HIS A 255 3.82 -3.29 1.36
N SER A 256 4.06 -4.29 2.22
CA SER A 256 5.10 -5.27 1.96
C SER A 256 4.81 -6.04 0.66
N CYS A 257 3.57 -6.50 0.49
CA CYS A 257 3.14 -7.23 -0.71
C CYS A 257 3.05 -6.30 -1.94
N VAL A 258 2.58 -5.06 -1.77
CA VAL A 258 2.50 -4.08 -2.87
C VAL A 258 3.90 -3.71 -3.40
N MET A 259 4.85 -3.46 -2.50
CA MET A 259 6.23 -3.16 -2.89
C MET A 259 6.91 -4.38 -3.51
N ALA A 260 6.67 -5.60 -3.01
CA ALA A 260 7.18 -6.84 -3.59
C ALA A 260 6.67 -7.05 -5.02
N PHE A 261 5.36 -6.92 -5.23
CA PHE A 261 4.76 -6.93 -6.57
C PHE A 261 5.38 -5.86 -7.48
N GLY A 262 5.55 -4.63 -6.96
CA GLY A 262 6.18 -3.53 -7.67
C GLY A 262 7.63 -3.82 -8.08
N ALA A 263 8.38 -4.53 -7.23
CA ALA A 263 9.74 -4.98 -7.46
C ALA A 263 9.84 -6.25 -8.33
N LEU A 264 8.69 -6.77 -8.80
CA LEU A 264 8.60 -8.04 -9.52
C LEU A 264 9.13 -9.24 -8.71
N THR A 265 9.02 -9.16 -7.39
CA THR A 265 9.38 -10.26 -6.49
C THR A 265 8.12 -11.06 -6.16
N PRO A 266 8.10 -12.39 -6.38
CA PRO A 266 6.99 -13.22 -5.96
C PRO A 266 6.63 -12.99 -4.50
N GLU A 267 5.34 -12.92 -4.21
CA GLU A 267 4.84 -12.61 -2.87
C GLU A 267 3.72 -13.54 -2.46
N ILE A 268 3.61 -13.77 -1.15
CA ILE A 268 2.45 -14.37 -0.51
C ILE A 268 1.96 -13.41 0.54
N ASN A 269 0.65 -13.26 0.55
CA ASN A 269 -0.04 -12.37 1.43
C ASN A 269 -0.76 -13.15 2.53
N VAL A 270 -0.30 -13.01 3.77
CA VAL A 270 -1.00 -13.54 4.95
C VAL A 270 -2.12 -12.57 5.32
N ALA A 271 -3.30 -12.83 4.77
CA ALA A 271 -4.41 -11.88 4.73
C ALA A 271 -5.17 -11.84 6.07
N TYR A 272 -4.83 -10.87 6.90
CA TYR A 272 -5.55 -10.52 8.13
C TYR A 272 -6.63 -9.45 7.92
N ASP A 273 -6.56 -8.72 6.80
CA ASP A 273 -7.53 -7.67 6.46
C ASP A 273 -8.07 -7.79 5.03
N LEU A 274 -9.14 -7.03 4.75
CA LEU A 274 -9.79 -7.03 3.43
C LEU A 274 -8.91 -6.43 2.32
N ARG A 275 -8.03 -5.49 2.65
CA ARG A 275 -7.15 -4.80 1.70
C ARG A 275 -6.17 -5.77 1.07
N ASN A 276 -5.57 -6.65 1.87
CA ASN A 276 -4.71 -7.73 1.40
C ASN A 276 -5.42 -8.60 0.34
N LYS A 277 -6.63 -9.08 0.65
CA LYS A 277 -7.44 -9.90 -0.28
C LYS A 277 -7.82 -9.13 -1.56
N ASN A 278 -8.16 -7.86 -1.41
CA ASN A 278 -8.55 -7.02 -2.54
C ASN A 278 -7.36 -6.68 -3.43
N PHE A 279 -6.16 -6.52 -2.87
CA PHE A 279 -4.95 -6.31 -3.64
C PHE A 279 -4.60 -7.56 -4.47
N ALA A 280 -4.59 -8.75 -3.87
CA ALA A 280 -4.36 -10.01 -4.58
C ALA A 280 -5.34 -10.21 -5.75
N ARG A 281 -6.63 -9.90 -5.52
CA ARG A 281 -7.64 -9.87 -6.60
C ARG A 281 -7.36 -8.80 -7.64
N PHE A 282 -6.93 -7.62 -7.22
CA PHE A 282 -6.62 -6.51 -8.12
C PHE A 282 -5.43 -6.83 -9.04
N ILE A 283 -4.43 -7.58 -8.57
CA ILE A 283 -3.31 -8.04 -9.40
C ILE A 283 -3.60 -9.34 -10.18
N HIS A 284 -4.83 -9.87 -10.09
CA HIS A 284 -5.28 -11.11 -10.72
C HIS A 284 -4.55 -12.37 -10.22
N CYS A 285 -4.16 -12.38 -8.94
CA CYS A 285 -3.54 -13.53 -8.28
C CYS A 285 -4.19 -13.78 -6.91
N PRO A 286 -5.51 -14.02 -6.83
CA PRO A 286 -6.20 -14.24 -5.56
C PRO A 286 -5.67 -15.44 -4.76
N GLU A 287 -5.01 -16.39 -5.44
CA GLU A 287 -4.36 -17.56 -4.82
C GLU A 287 -3.16 -17.21 -3.93
N LEU A 288 -2.60 -16.00 -4.06
CA LEU A 288 -1.49 -15.54 -3.21
C LEU A 288 -1.94 -15.18 -1.79
N CYS A 289 -3.25 -15.13 -1.51
CA CYS A 289 -3.77 -14.85 -0.19
C CYS A 289 -3.97 -16.12 0.65
N VAL A 290 -3.24 -16.22 1.76
CA VAL A 290 -3.45 -17.22 2.81
C VAL A 290 -4.27 -16.58 3.93
N ASN A 291 -5.47 -17.12 4.18
CA ASN A 291 -6.33 -16.64 5.28
C ASN A 291 -5.79 -17.14 6.63
N LEU A 292 -5.98 -16.35 7.69
CA LEU A 292 -5.56 -16.73 9.06
C LEU A 292 -6.13 -18.07 9.51
N GLU A 293 -7.39 -18.35 9.17
CA GLU A 293 -8.10 -19.59 9.52
C GLU A 293 -7.42 -20.85 8.98
N ASN A 294 -6.72 -20.74 7.84
CA ASN A 294 -6.10 -21.87 7.17
C ASN A 294 -4.63 -22.07 7.60
N LEU A 295 -4.09 -21.23 8.49
CA LEU A 295 -2.67 -21.33 8.91
C LEU A 295 -2.35 -22.63 9.67
N LYS A 296 -3.36 -23.28 10.26
CA LYS A 296 -3.21 -24.57 10.94
C LYS A 296 -3.07 -25.76 9.97
N GLU A 297 -3.42 -25.56 8.71
CA GLU A 297 -3.49 -26.61 7.69
C GLU A 297 -2.26 -26.59 6.77
N GLU A 298 -1.12 -26.09 7.25
CA GLU A 298 0.12 -25.91 6.46
C GLU A 298 -0.06 -25.05 5.20
N ALA A 299 -1.19 -24.32 5.07
CA ALA A 299 -1.55 -23.59 3.86
C ALA A 299 -0.51 -22.53 3.48
N LEU A 300 0.20 -21.96 4.46
CA LEU A 300 1.28 -21.02 4.19
C LEU A 300 2.48 -21.69 3.53
N LEU A 301 2.91 -22.85 4.06
CA LEU A 301 4.03 -23.61 3.54
C LEU A 301 3.74 -24.12 2.13
N GLU A 302 2.56 -24.68 1.90
CA GLU A 302 2.16 -25.18 0.58
C GLU A 302 2.05 -24.06 -0.44
N SER A 303 1.50 -22.90 -0.04
CA SER A 303 1.50 -21.71 -0.90
C SER A 303 2.94 -21.25 -1.21
N ALA A 304 3.82 -21.20 -0.21
CA ALA A 304 5.22 -20.80 -0.37
C ALA A 304 5.99 -21.72 -1.33
N LYS A 305 5.83 -23.03 -1.19
CA LYS A 305 6.40 -24.02 -2.12
C LYS A 305 5.89 -23.80 -3.54
N ASN A 306 4.57 -23.66 -3.71
CA ASN A 306 3.97 -23.47 -5.02
C ASN A 306 4.44 -22.17 -5.70
N VAL A 307 4.40 -21.04 -4.98
CA VAL A 307 4.82 -19.74 -5.53
C VAL A 307 6.31 -19.74 -5.85
N PHE A 308 7.16 -20.29 -4.98
CA PHE A 308 8.59 -20.37 -5.22
C PHE A 308 8.95 -21.25 -6.42
N ASN A 309 8.33 -22.42 -6.55
CA ASN A 309 8.55 -23.32 -7.69
C ASN A 309 8.07 -22.70 -9.02
N ASN A 310 7.11 -21.79 -8.97
CA ASN A 310 6.57 -21.07 -10.12
C ASN A 310 7.02 -19.59 -10.17
N LYS A 311 8.13 -19.24 -9.50
CA LYS A 311 8.52 -17.84 -9.30
C LYS A 311 8.61 -17.05 -10.60
N ASP A 312 9.21 -17.59 -11.64
CA ASP A 312 9.38 -16.87 -12.91
C ASP A 312 8.05 -16.64 -13.63
N ALA A 313 7.09 -17.56 -13.48
CA ALA A 313 5.73 -17.36 -13.98
C ALA A 313 5.03 -16.21 -13.23
N TYR A 314 5.19 -16.12 -11.91
CA TYR A 314 4.68 -14.99 -11.13
C TYR A 314 5.37 -13.68 -11.49
N ARG A 315 6.69 -13.66 -11.67
CA ARG A 315 7.43 -12.47 -12.15
C ARG A 315 6.87 -11.96 -13.47
N HIS A 316 6.61 -12.86 -14.43
CA HIS A 316 6.02 -12.50 -15.71
C HIS A 316 4.57 -11.96 -15.58
N LYS A 317 3.74 -12.62 -14.77
CA LYS A 317 2.38 -12.14 -14.45
C LYS A 317 2.42 -10.73 -13.84
N PHE A 318 3.33 -10.50 -12.89
CA PHE A 318 3.49 -9.23 -12.20
C PHE A 318 3.95 -8.14 -13.16
N ALA A 319 4.94 -8.40 -14.01
CA ALA A 319 5.41 -7.44 -15.01
C ALA A 319 4.28 -6.98 -15.95
N LYS A 320 3.53 -7.93 -16.51
CA LYS A 320 2.38 -7.64 -17.38
C LYS A 320 1.29 -6.84 -16.67
N ARG A 321 1.00 -7.20 -15.41
CA ARG A 321 -0.04 -6.50 -14.63
C ARG A 321 0.43 -5.10 -14.21
N LYS A 322 1.68 -4.95 -13.78
CA LYS A 322 2.31 -3.65 -13.45
C LYS A 322 2.24 -2.69 -14.64
N GLU A 323 2.57 -3.14 -15.84
CA GLU A 323 2.45 -2.35 -17.07
C GLU A 323 0.99 -1.93 -17.36
N SER A 324 0.03 -2.84 -17.16
CA SER A 324 -1.39 -2.51 -17.28
C SER A 324 -1.82 -1.45 -16.27
N ILE A 325 -1.35 -1.51 -15.02
CA ILE A 325 -1.66 -0.53 -13.99
C ILE A 325 -1.02 0.82 -14.35
N LYS A 326 0.25 0.82 -14.81
CA LYS A 326 0.97 2.03 -15.23
C LYS A 326 0.22 2.76 -16.34
N ARG A 327 -0.21 2.05 -17.39
CA ARG A 327 -1.04 2.62 -18.46
C ARG A 327 -2.36 3.22 -17.97
N SER A 328 -2.98 2.66 -16.95
CA SER A 328 -4.20 3.23 -16.35
C SER A 328 -3.90 4.49 -15.54
N ALA A 329 -2.82 4.48 -14.75
CA ALA A 329 -2.37 5.64 -14.00
C ALA A 329 -1.95 6.79 -14.93
N ASP A 330 -1.18 6.51 -15.98
CA ASP A 330 -0.74 7.51 -16.96
C ASP A 330 -1.93 8.15 -17.68
N ARG A 331 -2.89 7.33 -18.15
CA ARG A 331 -4.12 7.82 -18.77
C ARG A 331 -4.96 8.69 -17.82
N PHE A 332 -4.96 8.36 -16.53
CA PHE A 332 -5.61 9.18 -15.51
C PHE A 332 -4.90 10.54 -15.37
N LEU A 333 -3.57 10.54 -15.34
CA LEU A 333 -2.75 11.76 -15.31
C LEU A 333 -2.75 12.53 -16.65
N ASP A 334 -3.14 11.93 -17.78
CA ASP A 334 -3.45 12.67 -19.02
C ASP A 334 -4.67 13.57 -18.85
N LYS A 335 -5.62 13.18 -18.01
CA LYS A 335 -6.82 13.99 -17.76
C LYS A 335 -6.51 15.20 -16.89
N THR A 336 -5.48 15.14 -16.03
CA THR A 336 -5.13 16.25 -15.13
C THR A 336 -4.52 17.44 -15.87
N ILE A 337 -3.86 17.23 -17.01
CA ILE A 337 -3.33 18.32 -17.86
C ILE A 337 -4.46 19.27 -18.30
N LYS A 338 -5.68 18.76 -18.50
CA LYS A 338 -6.85 19.58 -18.91
C LYS A 338 -7.42 20.44 -17.78
N LEU A 339 -6.92 20.28 -16.56
CA LEU A 339 -7.33 21.04 -15.37
C LEU A 339 -6.39 22.23 -15.10
N LEU A 340 -5.22 22.24 -15.75
CA LEU A 340 -4.26 23.35 -15.79
C LEU A 340 -4.60 24.25 -16.98
#